data_AF-A0A538RRM0-F1
#
_entry.id   AF-A0A538RRM0-F1
#
_cell.length_a   1.000
_cell.length_b   1.000
_cell.length_c   1.000
_cell.angle_alpha   90.00
_cell.angle_beta   90.00
_cell.angle_gamma   90.00
#
_symmetry.space_group_name_H-M   'P 1'
#
loop_
_entity.id
_entity.type
_entity.pdbx_description
1 polymer ?
#
loop_
_entity_poly.entity_id
_entity_poly.type
_entity_poly.pdbx_seq_one_letter_code
_entity_poly.pdbx_strand_id
1 'polypeptide(L)'
;MNPSRLFILRPVATALSMAAILLAGFVAYRELPISALPQVDYPTIQVLTFYPGASPDVMASSVTAPLERQFGQMPGLNQMTSTSSGGSSVITLQFSLELNLDVAEQEVQAAINGATTFLPRDLPSPPVYSKVNPADTPILTLAMTSRTLPLSQVEDLAETRFAQKISQLPGVGLVSISGGQRPAVRIQVNPRALSAYGLTLEDLRVVVTAANVNQAKGTFDGPKRASIINATDQLLSNKEYQPLIVAYRNGAPVRLSDVADVIDDVENVKQAAWMNEDPAVILNIQRQPGANVIDVVDRIKKLLPQLQSALPSSVQVTVLTDRTISIRASVGDVQFELLLAVALVIMVIFLFLRTLSATVIPAAAVPLSLVGTLGGMFLMGFSLNNLTLMALTISTGFVVDDAIVMIENIARYIEKGDSPLQAALKGAEQIAFTILSLTVSLIAVLIPLLFMGDVLGRLFREFAITLSVTILISAVVSLTLTPMMCARLLRHTTKAEQGRFYRVSQELFDRTIAAYGRTLQWVLNHQPATLVVTVST
;
A
#
# COMPACT_ATOMS: atom_id res chain seq x y z
N MET A 1 -21.96 25.64 -33.73
CA MET A 1 -20.60 26.11 -33.34
C MET A 1 -19.69 24.90 -33.37
N ASN A 2 -18.72 24.85 -34.29
CA ASN A 2 -17.79 23.72 -34.42
C ASN A 2 -16.53 23.96 -33.55
N PRO A 3 -16.39 23.33 -32.36
CA PRO A 3 -15.23 23.51 -31.49
C PRO A 3 -13.93 23.04 -32.15
N SER A 4 -13.99 22.05 -33.03
CA SER A 4 -12.84 21.49 -33.76
C SER A 4 -12.26 22.44 -34.81
N ARG A 5 -13.05 23.41 -35.31
CA ARG A 5 -12.62 24.33 -36.38
C ARG A 5 -11.32 25.07 -36.03
N LEU A 6 -11.16 25.52 -34.78
CA LEU A 6 -9.97 26.24 -34.35
C LEU A 6 -8.71 25.38 -34.46
N PHE A 7 -8.82 24.11 -34.07
CA PHE A 7 -7.71 23.16 -34.02
C PHE A 7 -7.34 22.60 -35.40
N ILE A 8 -8.33 22.47 -36.29
CA ILE A 8 -8.11 22.08 -37.70
C ILE A 8 -7.32 23.18 -38.42
N LEU A 9 -7.67 24.45 -38.21
CA LEU A 9 -7.04 25.60 -38.88
C LEU A 9 -5.67 25.98 -38.29
N ARG A 10 -5.37 25.56 -37.04
CA ARG A 10 -4.09 25.85 -36.35
C ARG A 10 -3.31 24.58 -36.01
N PRO A 11 -2.82 23.84 -37.02
CA PRO A 11 -2.22 22.51 -36.82
C PRO A 11 -0.95 22.54 -35.96
N VAL A 12 -0.14 23.60 -36.03
CA VAL A 12 1.07 23.74 -35.20
C VAL A 12 0.69 23.94 -33.72
N ALA A 13 -0.30 24.79 -33.44
CA ALA A 13 -0.76 25.01 -32.07
C ALA A 13 -1.35 23.72 -31.49
N THR A 14 -2.19 23.00 -32.26
CA THR A 14 -2.76 21.71 -31.84
C THR A 14 -1.66 20.68 -31.54
N ALA A 15 -0.67 20.54 -32.43
CA ALA A 15 0.44 19.60 -32.22
C ALA A 15 1.26 19.94 -30.96
N LEU A 16 1.56 21.22 -30.72
CA LEU A 16 2.29 21.66 -29.53
C LEU A 16 1.49 21.43 -28.24
N SER A 17 0.16 21.67 -28.25
CA SER A 17 -0.70 21.37 -27.10
C SER A 17 -0.74 19.87 -26.79
N MET A 18 -0.82 19.02 -27.82
CA MET A 18 -0.78 17.57 -27.63
C MET A 18 0.59 17.08 -27.15
N ALA A 19 1.69 17.66 -27.66
CA ALA A 19 3.02 17.37 -27.16
C ALA A 19 3.17 17.76 -25.68
N ALA A 20 2.58 18.88 -25.25
CA ALA A 20 2.57 19.30 -23.85
C ALA A 20 1.81 18.30 -22.95
N ILE A 21 0.64 17.81 -23.39
CA ILE A 21 -0.13 16.78 -22.68
C ILE A 21 0.70 15.49 -22.56
N LEU A 22 1.34 15.06 -23.66
CA LEU A 22 2.17 13.86 -23.67
C LEU A 22 3.36 13.97 -22.71
N LEU A 23 4.04 15.13 -22.70
CA LEU A 23 5.16 15.39 -21.79
C LEU A 23 4.71 15.42 -20.33
N ALA A 24 3.59 16.08 -20.03
CA ALA A 24 3.03 16.13 -18.69
C ALA A 24 2.66 14.72 -18.19
N GLY A 25 2.02 13.91 -19.04
CA GLY A 25 1.71 12.52 -18.74
C GLY A 25 2.94 11.64 -18.55
N PHE A 26 4.00 11.85 -19.34
CA PHE A 26 5.25 11.10 -19.21
C PHE A 26 6.01 11.45 -17.91
N VAL A 27 5.99 12.72 -17.50
CA VAL A 27 6.53 13.12 -16.18
C VAL A 27 5.70 12.50 -15.07
N ALA A 28 4.37 12.57 -15.16
CA ALA A 28 3.47 11.95 -14.19
C ALA A 28 3.69 10.44 -14.06
N TYR A 29 3.92 9.72 -15.16
CA TYR A 29 4.24 8.28 -15.13
C TYR A 29 5.45 7.95 -14.24
N ARG A 30 6.45 8.84 -14.16
CA ARG A 30 7.64 8.62 -13.33
C ARG A 30 7.43 8.94 -11.86
N GLU A 31 6.53 9.87 -11.56
CA GLU A 31 6.28 10.35 -10.19
C GLU A 31 5.10 9.63 -9.52
N LEU A 32 4.24 8.94 -10.28
CA LEU A 32 3.11 8.21 -9.74
C LEU A 32 3.58 7.03 -8.86
N PRO A 33 3.09 6.91 -7.62
CA PRO A 33 3.44 5.80 -6.75
C PRO A 33 2.84 4.49 -7.28
N ILE A 34 3.59 3.39 -7.18
CA ILE A 34 3.15 2.06 -7.62
C ILE A 34 2.61 1.27 -6.43
N SER A 35 1.40 0.72 -6.56
CA SER A 35 0.73 -0.08 -5.52
C SER A 35 -0.04 -1.24 -6.15
N ALA A 36 -0.36 -2.30 -5.40
CA ALA A 36 -1.24 -3.35 -5.93
C ALA A 36 -2.71 -2.90 -5.96
N LEU A 37 -3.13 -2.20 -4.90
CA LEU A 37 -4.47 -1.65 -4.73
C LEU A 37 -4.36 -0.19 -4.27
N PRO A 38 -5.41 0.62 -4.45
CA PRO A 38 -5.57 1.90 -3.79
C PRO A 38 -5.32 1.80 -2.28
N GLN A 39 -4.76 2.85 -1.70
CA GLN A 39 -4.49 2.90 -0.26
C GLN A 39 -5.79 3.19 0.50
N VAL A 40 -6.49 2.13 0.89
CA VAL A 40 -7.78 2.22 1.58
C VAL A 40 -7.69 1.44 2.87
N ASP A 41 -6.94 1.99 3.81
CA ASP A 41 -6.83 1.45 5.15
C ASP A 41 -7.54 2.39 6.13
N TYR A 42 -8.23 1.83 7.12
CA TYR A 42 -8.69 2.63 8.25
C TYR A 42 -7.49 3.08 9.08
N PRO A 43 -7.48 4.34 9.57
CA PRO A 43 -6.48 4.75 10.55
C PRO A 43 -6.61 3.86 11.78
N THR A 44 -5.59 3.03 12.00
CA THR A 44 -5.59 2.03 13.07
C THR A 44 -4.36 2.23 13.93
N ILE A 45 -4.57 2.26 15.24
CA ILE A 45 -3.50 2.36 16.24
C ILE A 45 -3.63 1.16 17.17
N GLN A 46 -2.54 0.42 17.30
CA GLN A 46 -2.44 -0.65 18.28
C GLN A 46 -1.69 -0.13 19.50
N VAL A 47 -2.26 -0.32 20.69
CA VAL A 47 -1.63 -0.03 21.98
C VAL A 47 -1.32 -1.35 22.67
N LEU A 48 -0.08 -1.52 23.08
CA LEU A 48 0.44 -2.71 23.73
C LEU A 48 0.91 -2.36 25.14
N THR A 49 0.46 -3.12 26.13
CA THR A 49 0.89 -2.96 27.52
C THR A 49 1.30 -4.31 28.08
N PHE A 50 2.53 -4.39 28.60
CA PHE A 50 3.06 -5.58 29.24
C PHE A 50 3.01 -5.44 30.75
N TYR A 51 2.51 -6.47 31.43
CA TYR A 51 2.55 -6.58 32.89
C TYR A 51 2.84 -8.03 33.28
N PRO A 52 4.12 -8.46 33.17
CA PRO A 52 4.52 -9.84 33.35
C PRO A 52 4.06 -10.41 34.71
N GLY A 53 3.56 -11.65 34.70
CA GLY A 53 3.07 -12.33 35.90
C GLY A 53 1.59 -12.10 36.22
N ALA A 54 0.92 -11.13 35.58
CA ALA A 54 -0.52 -10.94 35.72
C ALA A 54 -1.33 -12.01 34.94
N SER A 55 -2.41 -12.51 35.56
CA SER A 55 -3.38 -13.36 34.87
C SER A 55 -4.21 -12.54 33.85
N PRO A 56 -4.85 -13.18 32.87
CA PRO A 56 -5.73 -12.49 31.92
C PRO A 56 -6.82 -11.62 32.60
N ASP A 57 -7.39 -12.08 33.73
CA ASP A 57 -8.40 -11.33 34.48
C ASP A 57 -7.81 -10.07 35.16
N VAL A 58 -6.60 -10.19 35.70
CA VAL A 58 -5.88 -9.04 36.28
C VAL A 58 -5.50 -8.04 35.18
N MET A 59 -5.04 -8.53 34.03
CA MET A 59 -4.79 -7.68 32.86
C MET A 59 -6.03 -6.93 32.42
N ALA A 60 -7.15 -7.65 32.27
CA ALA A 60 -8.42 -7.06 31.84
C ALA A 60 -8.91 -5.98 32.80
N SER A 61 -8.92 -6.27 34.11
CA SER A 61 -9.46 -5.36 35.13
C SER A 61 -8.54 -4.19 35.49
N SER A 62 -7.22 -4.43 35.57
CA SER A 62 -6.25 -3.47 36.12
C SER A 62 -5.53 -2.65 35.04
N VAL A 63 -5.45 -3.15 33.81
CA VAL A 63 -4.72 -2.49 32.72
C VAL A 63 -5.66 -2.14 31.55
N THR A 64 -6.36 -3.13 31.01
CA THR A 64 -7.17 -2.96 29.80
C THR A 64 -8.39 -2.06 30.04
N ALA A 65 -9.20 -2.35 31.07
CA ALA A 65 -10.43 -1.59 31.33
C ALA A 65 -10.22 -0.11 31.68
N PRO A 66 -9.16 0.31 32.41
CA PRO A 66 -8.81 1.72 32.55
C PRO A 66 -8.44 2.39 31.22
N LEU A 67 -7.64 1.72 30.38
CA LEU A 67 -7.25 2.24 29.06
C LEU A 67 -8.45 2.37 28.13
N GLU A 68 -9.30 1.35 28.05
CA GLU A 68 -10.53 1.37 27.25
C GLU A 68 -11.45 2.53 27.62
N ARG A 69 -11.59 2.83 28.91
CA ARG A 69 -12.42 3.95 29.39
C ARG A 69 -11.89 5.31 28.95
N GLN A 70 -10.56 5.47 28.87
CA GLN A 70 -9.95 6.70 28.36
C GLN A 70 -10.07 6.78 26.84
N PHE A 71 -9.81 5.66 26.14
CA PHE A 71 -9.91 5.60 24.68
C PHE A 71 -11.34 5.78 24.18
N GLY A 72 -12.35 5.25 24.88
CA GLY A 72 -13.75 5.36 24.49
C GLY A 72 -14.30 6.80 24.47
N GLN A 73 -13.57 7.77 25.01
CA GLN A 73 -13.93 9.19 24.99
C GLN A 73 -13.33 9.94 23.80
N MET A 74 -12.48 9.30 23.00
CA MET A 74 -11.79 9.94 21.89
C MET A 74 -12.75 10.21 20.71
N PRO A 75 -12.73 11.42 20.14
CA PRO A 75 -13.53 11.72 18.96
C PRO A 75 -13.04 10.93 17.73
N GLY A 76 -13.98 10.48 16.90
CA GLY A 76 -13.66 9.77 15.65
C GLY A 76 -13.27 8.30 15.81
N LEU A 77 -13.30 7.73 17.02
CA LEU A 77 -13.15 6.29 17.25
C LEU A 77 -14.41 5.56 16.76
N ASN A 78 -14.27 4.68 15.77
CA ASN A 78 -15.38 3.89 15.23
C ASN A 78 -15.52 2.54 15.95
N GLN A 79 -14.39 1.87 16.17
CA GLN A 79 -14.36 0.55 16.79
C GLN A 79 -13.13 0.43 17.68
N MET A 80 -13.32 -0.20 18.84
CA MET A 80 -12.25 -0.58 19.75
C MET A 80 -12.37 -2.07 20.03
N THR A 81 -11.26 -2.79 19.95
CA THR A 81 -11.21 -4.22 20.26
C THR A 81 -9.99 -4.47 21.12
N SER A 82 -10.17 -5.16 22.24
CA SER A 82 -9.08 -5.49 23.15
C SER A 82 -8.94 -7.00 23.30
N THR A 83 -7.73 -7.43 23.60
CA THR A 83 -7.41 -8.81 23.94
C THR A 83 -6.45 -8.81 25.12
N SER A 84 -6.87 -9.40 26.22
CA SER A 84 -6.06 -9.55 27.43
C SER A 84 -5.61 -11.00 27.54
N SER A 85 -4.30 -11.20 27.69
CA SER A 85 -3.67 -12.50 27.83
C SER A 85 -2.73 -12.49 29.04
N GLY A 86 -2.09 -13.63 29.35
CA GLY A 86 -1.15 -13.69 30.47
C GLY A 86 0.00 -12.71 30.28
N GLY A 87 0.05 -11.68 31.13
CA GLY A 87 1.07 -10.64 31.13
C GLY A 87 1.08 -9.65 29.97
N SER A 88 0.06 -9.63 29.09
CA SER A 88 -0.02 -8.68 27.98
C SER A 88 -1.45 -8.28 27.64
N SER A 89 -1.64 -7.00 27.33
CA SER A 89 -2.88 -6.40 26.83
C SER A 89 -2.62 -5.73 25.49
N VAL A 90 -3.43 -6.09 24.50
CA VAL A 90 -3.41 -5.52 23.16
C VAL A 90 -4.74 -4.83 22.93
N ILE A 91 -4.73 -3.53 22.67
CA ILE A 91 -5.91 -2.74 22.33
C ILE A 91 -5.73 -2.22 20.91
N THR A 92 -6.68 -2.52 20.03
CA THR A 92 -6.71 -2.02 18.66
C THR A 92 -7.82 -0.97 18.53
N LEU A 93 -7.42 0.23 18.13
CA LEU A 93 -8.27 1.40 17.98
C LEU A 93 -8.40 1.68 16.49
N GLN A 94 -9.62 1.59 15.97
CA GLN A 94 -9.95 1.87 14.57
C GLN A 94 -10.76 3.17 14.50
N PHE A 95 -10.21 4.15 13.81
CA PHE A 95 -10.82 5.47 13.65
C PHE A 95 -11.58 5.58 12.33
N SER A 96 -12.39 6.62 12.21
CA SER A 96 -13.06 6.96 10.96
C SER A 96 -12.05 7.33 9.86
N LEU A 97 -12.41 7.03 8.61
CA LEU A 97 -11.57 7.29 7.43
C LEU A 97 -11.26 8.78 7.18
N GLU A 98 -12.01 9.67 7.83
CA GLU A 98 -11.87 11.12 7.71
C GLU A 98 -10.83 11.70 8.68
N LEU A 99 -10.55 10.99 9.78
CA LEU A 99 -9.60 11.44 10.78
C LEU A 99 -8.17 11.22 10.30
N ASN A 100 -7.33 12.23 10.42
CA ASN A 100 -5.91 12.09 10.13
C ASN A 100 -5.24 11.22 11.21
N LEU A 101 -4.45 10.24 10.79
CA LEU A 101 -3.75 9.31 11.67
C LEU A 101 -2.80 10.00 12.66
N ASP A 102 -2.20 11.13 12.29
CA ASP A 102 -1.33 11.91 13.18
C ASP A 102 -2.13 12.63 14.28
N VAL A 103 -3.37 13.05 13.98
CA VAL A 103 -4.28 13.60 15.00
C VAL A 103 -4.74 12.48 15.93
N ALA A 104 -5.13 11.34 15.37
CA ALA A 104 -5.49 10.16 16.16
C ALA A 104 -4.36 9.71 17.09
N GLU A 105 -3.11 9.77 16.64
CA GLU A 105 -1.93 9.49 17.46
C GLU A 105 -1.84 10.42 18.67
N GLN A 106 -1.99 11.73 18.46
CA GLN A 106 -1.91 12.71 19.54
C GLN A 106 -3.00 12.46 20.59
N GLU A 107 -4.21 12.15 20.15
CA GLU A 107 -5.34 11.80 21.02
C GLU A 107 -5.06 10.51 21.81
N VAL A 108 -4.52 9.47 21.17
CA VAL A 108 -4.14 8.22 21.86
C VAL A 108 -3.06 8.47 22.91
N GLN A 109 -2.03 9.25 22.59
CA GLN A 109 -0.99 9.58 23.56
C GLN A 109 -1.55 10.40 24.73
N ALA A 110 -2.43 11.36 24.47
CA ALA A 110 -3.10 12.12 25.52
C ALA A 110 -3.97 11.22 26.42
N ALA A 111 -4.69 10.27 25.84
CA ALA A 111 -5.49 9.29 26.57
C ALA A 111 -4.63 8.33 27.42
N ILE A 112 -3.47 7.88 26.91
CA ILE A 112 -2.50 7.09 27.70
C ILE A 112 -2.00 7.91 28.90
N ASN A 113 -1.66 9.19 28.69
CA ASN A 113 -1.22 10.08 29.76
C ASN A 113 -2.33 10.28 30.82
N GLY A 114 -3.58 10.45 30.38
CA GLY A 114 -4.74 10.52 31.28
C GLY A 114 -5.03 9.21 32.04
N ALA A 115 -4.74 8.06 31.42
CA ALA A 115 -4.90 6.74 32.02
C ALA A 115 -3.85 6.43 33.10
N THR A 116 -2.70 7.10 33.08
CA THR A 116 -1.51 6.74 33.87
C THR A 116 -1.81 6.65 35.38
N THR A 117 -2.68 7.52 35.91
CA THR A 117 -3.07 7.50 37.33
C THR A 117 -3.91 6.26 37.73
N PHE A 118 -4.55 5.62 36.76
CA PHE A 118 -5.40 4.44 36.97
C PHE A 118 -4.67 3.13 36.69
N LEU A 119 -3.45 3.18 36.15
CA LEU A 119 -2.63 2.00 35.87
C LEU A 119 -1.83 1.55 37.11
N PRO A 120 -1.46 0.26 37.21
CA PRO A 120 -0.59 -0.24 38.27
C PRO A 120 0.76 0.49 38.28
N ARG A 121 1.25 0.82 39.47
CA ARG A 121 2.51 1.58 39.65
C ARG A 121 3.77 0.76 39.36
N ASP A 122 3.63 -0.56 39.30
CA ASP A 122 4.68 -1.54 39.09
C ASP A 122 4.76 -2.05 37.64
N LEU A 123 4.08 -1.36 36.70
CA LEU A 123 4.28 -1.58 35.27
C LEU A 123 5.76 -1.39 34.88
N PRO A 124 6.41 -2.38 34.25
CA PRO A 124 7.82 -2.27 33.86
C PRO A 124 8.09 -1.17 32.82
N SER A 125 7.12 -0.91 31.95
CA SER A 125 7.16 0.11 30.91
C SER A 125 5.77 0.71 30.72
N PRO A 126 5.66 2.01 30.38
CA PRO A 126 4.38 2.59 30.03
C PRO A 126 3.76 1.91 28.79
N PRO A 127 2.44 2.02 28.58
CA PRO A 127 1.80 1.57 27.35
C PRO A 127 2.50 2.16 26.12
N VAL A 128 2.83 1.32 25.16
CA VAL A 128 3.43 1.72 23.88
C VAL A 128 2.39 1.60 22.79
N TYR A 129 2.45 2.47 21.78
CA TYR A 129 1.52 2.42 20.65
C TYR A 129 2.28 2.32 19.33
N SER A 130 1.59 1.83 18.31
CA SER A 130 2.12 1.69 16.95
C SER A 130 1.03 1.96 15.92
N LYS A 131 1.38 2.73 14.89
CA LYS A 131 0.51 3.05 13.75
C LYS A 131 0.48 1.85 12.81
N VAL A 132 -0.30 0.83 13.15
CA VAL A 132 -0.33 -0.41 12.40
C VAL A 132 -1.73 -1.01 12.37
N ASN A 133 -2.09 -1.62 11.24
CA ASN A 133 -3.27 -2.45 11.14
C ASN A 133 -2.87 -3.91 11.44
N PRO A 134 -3.36 -4.53 12.52
CA PRO A 134 -2.98 -5.90 12.88
C PRO A 134 -3.40 -6.95 11.82
N ALA A 135 -4.38 -6.63 10.97
CA ALA A 135 -4.80 -7.49 9.87
C ALA A 135 -3.82 -7.46 8.68
N ASP A 136 -2.91 -6.48 8.63
CA ASP A 136 -1.92 -6.39 7.57
C ASP A 136 -0.81 -7.42 7.78
N THR A 137 -0.55 -8.21 6.75
CA THR A 137 0.62 -9.09 6.71
C THR A 137 1.91 -8.25 6.63
N PRO A 138 3.03 -8.70 7.23
CA PRO A 138 4.31 -8.03 7.09
C PRO A 138 4.69 -7.78 5.63
N ILE A 139 5.19 -6.58 5.33
CA ILE A 139 5.62 -6.19 3.98
C ILE A 139 6.99 -6.75 3.62
N LEU A 140 7.81 -7.00 4.65
CA LEU A 140 9.14 -7.58 4.55
C LEU A 140 9.40 -8.39 5.83
N THR A 141 9.85 -9.63 5.67
CA THR A 141 10.33 -10.45 6.79
C THR A 141 11.80 -10.76 6.59
N LEU A 142 12.61 -10.46 7.60
CA LEU A 142 14.04 -10.76 7.64
C LEU A 142 14.30 -11.88 8.63
N ALA A 143 15.26 -12.75 8.32
CA ALA A 143 15.80 -13.73 9.25
C ALA A 143 17.26 -13.38 9.54
N MET A 144 17.62 -13.40 10.82
CA MET A 144 18.99 -13.29 11.29
C MET A 144 19.42 -14.64 11.86
N THR A 145 20.46 -15.23 11.27
CA THR A 145 21.01 -16.53 11.69
C THR A 145 22.49 -16.40 12.02
N SER A 146 22.98 -17.27 12.90
CA SER A 146 24.41 -17.41 13.17
C SER A 146 24.76 -18.86 13.48
N ARG A 147 25.93 -19.30 12.98
CA ARG A 147 26.49 -20.63 13.29
C ARG A 147 27.44 -20.62 14.48
N THR A 148 27.86 -19.44 14.94
CA THR A 148 28.93 -19.30 15.94
C THR A 148 28.50 -18.48 17.15
N LEU A 149 27.54 -17.55 16.99
CA LEU A 149 26.97 -16.80 18.10
C LEU A 149 25.70 -17.47 18.62
N PRO A 150 25.48 -17.49 19.95
CA PRO A 150 24.18 -17.84 20.52
C PRO A 150 23.08 -16.93 19.99
N LEU A 151 21.90 -17.48 19.71
CA LEU A 151 20.78 -16.70 19.18
C LEU A 151 20.35 -15.54 20.07
N SER A 152 20.58 -15.63 21.38
CA SER A 152 20.30 -14.52 22.29
C SER A 152 21.14 -13.27 22.01
N GLN A 153 22.40 -13.45 21.64
CA GLN A 153 23.25 -12.33 21.19
C GLN A 153 22.83 -11.83 19.80
N VAL A 154 22.33 -12.73 18.95
CA VAL A 154 21.78 -12.33 17.64
C VAL A 154 20.52 -11.50 17.82
N GLU A 155 19.64 -11.85 18.77
CA GLU A 155 18.43 -11.09 19.08
C GLU A 155 18.75 -9.74 19.69
N ASP A 156 19.73 -9.64 20.59
CA ASP A 156 20.19 -8.35 21.12
C ASP A 156 20.69 -7.41 20.01
N LEU A 157 21.48 -7.92 19.06
CA LEU A 157 21.91 -7.16 17.89
C LEU A 157 20.72 -6.78 16.98
N ALA A 158 19.76 -7.68 16.81
CA ALA A 158 18.55 -7.43 16.04
C ALA A 158 17.72 -6.31 16.68
N GLU A 159 17.48 -6.35 17.99
CA GLU A 159 16.68 -5.38 18.74
C GLU A 159 17.38 -4.01 18.77
N THR A 160 18.66 -3.96 19.16
CA THR A 160 19.37 -2.70 19.41
C THR A 160 19.91 -2.01 18.17
N ARG A 161 20.21 -2.75 17.08
CA ARG A 161 20.80 -2.19 15.85
C ARG A 161 19.84 -2.18 14.67
N PHE A 162 19.12 -3.28 14.42
CA PHE A 162 18.28 -3.41 13.23
C PHE A 162 16.89 -2.82 13.45
N ALA A 163 16.15 -3.35 14.43
CA ALA A 163 14.77 -2.97 14.68
C ALA A 163 14.64 -1.46 14.93
N GLN A 164 15.49 -0.90 15.80
CA GLN A 164 15.49 0.55 16.06
C GLN A 164 15.72 1.39 14.80
N LYS A 165 16.66 0.98 13.93
CA LYS A 165 16.97 1.78 12.74
C LYS A 165 15.92 1.64 11.64
N ILE A 166 15.33 0.45 11.50
CA ILE A 166 14.26 0.20 10.54
C ILE A 166 12.97 0.90 10.97
N SER A 167 12.62 0.87 12.27
CA SER A 167 11.44 1.57 12.82
C SER A 167 11.48 3.09 12.64
N GLN A 168 12.66 3.68 12.47
CA GLN A 168 12.83 5.12 12.20
C GLN A 168 12.54 5.50 10.74
N LEU A 169 12.40 4.53 9.82
CA LEU A 169 12.16 4.82 8.42
C LEU A 169 10.72 5.31 8.19
N PRO A 170 10.52 6.36 7.38
CA PRO A 170 9.18 6.83 7.04
C PRO A 170 8.33 5.72 6.42
N GLY A 171 7.12 5.54 6.94
CA GLY A 171 6.16 4.53 6.48
C GLY A 171 6.33 3.14 7.11
N VAL A 172 7.33 2.92 7.97
CA VAL A 172 7.40 1.71 8.83
C VAL A 172 6.53 1.90 10.06
N GLY A 173 5.60 0.99 10.29
CA GLY A 173 4.61 1.06 11.37
C GLY A 173 5.04 0.31 12.62
N LEU A 174 5.46 -0.94 12.44
CA LEU A 174 5.91 -1.81 13.51
C LEU A 174 7.00 -2.74 13.00
N VAL A 175 8.07 -2.89 13.77
CA VAL A 175 9.07 -3.95 13.59
C VAL A 175 8.96 -4.87 14.79
N SER A 176 8.39 -6.05 14.60
CA SER A 176 8.27 -7.06 15.65
C SER A 176 9.35 -8.13 15.48
N ILE A 177 9.90 -8.58 16.61
CA ILE A 177 10.92 -9.62 16.66
C ILE A 177 10.24 -10.91 17.13
N SER A 178 10.56 -12.02 16.48
CA SER A 178 10.04 -13.35 16.79
C SER A 178 11.20 -14.33 16.91
N GLY A 179 11.16 -15.18 17.94
CA GLY A 179 12.26 -16.09 18.28
C GLY A 179 12.36 -16.32 19.78
N GLY A 180 11.95 -15.33 20.59
CA GLY A 180 11.92 -15.43 22.05
C GLY A 180 13.31 -15.53 22.69
N GLN A 181 14.35 -15.06 22.00
CA GLN A 181 15.75 -15.17 22.41
C GLN A 181 16.24 -13.92 23.16
N ARG A 182 15.34 -13.01 23.57
CA ARG A 182 15.71 -11.83 24.34
C ARG A 182 16.54 -12.22 25.58
N PRO A 183 17.77 -11.71 25.73
CA PRO A 183 18.62 -12.07 26.86
C PRO A 183 17.99 -11.69 28.19
N ALA A 184 18.04 -12.60 29.16
CA ALA A 184 17.55 -12.38 30.52
C ALA A 184 18.36 -13.19 31.54
N VAL A 185 18.54 -12.63 32.74
CA VAL A 185 19.05 -13.41 33.88
C VAL A 185 17.86 -14.13 34.52
N ARG A 186 17.87 -15.47 34.50
CA ARG A 186 16.81 -16.29 35.09
C ARG A 186 17.22 -16.78 36.47
N ILE A 187 16.40 -16.47 37.47
CA ILE A 187 16.55 -16.97 38.85
C ILE A 187 15.55 -18.13 39.05
N GLN A 188 16.05 -19.36 39.00
CA GLN A 188 15.27 -20.57 39.17
C GLN A 188 15.27 -20.98 40.64
N VAL A 189 14.26 -20.52 41.39
CA VAL A 189 14.18 -20.76 42.83
C VAL A 189 13.88 -22.23 43.13
N ASN A 190 14.61 -22.81 44.10
CA ASN A 190 14.34 -24.14 44.64
C ASN A 190 13.42 -24.03 45.87
N PRO A 191 12.12 -24.38 45.79
CA PRO A 191 11.19 -24.16 46.89
C PRO A 191 11.50 -24.97 48.16
N ARG A 192 12.22 -26.10 48.02
CA ARG A 192 12.64 -26.93 49.16
C ARG A 192 13.81 -26.30 49.91
N ALA A 193 14.78 -25.76 49.18
CA ALA A 193 15.90 -25.04 49.80
C ALA A 193 15.40 -23.76 50.47
N LEU A 194 14.49 -23.03 49.81
CA LEU A 194 13.86 -21.83 50.33
C LEU A 194 13.17 -22.06 51.68
N SER A 195 12.33 -23.11 51.75
CA SER A 195 11.57 -23.42 52.95
C SER A 195 12.44 -23.95 54.09
N ALA A 196 13.53 -24.65 53.79
CA ALA A 196 14.51 -25.10 54.79
C ALA A 196 15.17 -23.93 55.54
N TYR A 197 15.36 -22.78 54.88
CA TYR A 197 15.86 -21.55 55.51
C TYR A 197 14.73 -20.66 56.09
N GLY A 198 13.48 -21.11 56.04
CA GLY A 198 12.32 -20.32 56.46
C GLY A 198 12.18 -19.03 55.66
N LEU A 199 12.47 -19.07 54.37
CA LEU A 199 12.33 -17.97 53.43
C LEU A 199 11.16 -18.23 52.47
N THR A 200 10.58 -17.14 51.97
CA THR A 200 9.49 -17.15 51.00
C THR A 200 9.96 -16.58 49.67
N LEU A 201 9.18 -16.80 48.60
CA LEU A 201 9.46 -16.20 47.29
C LEU A 201 9.41 -14.66 47.35
N GLU A 202 8.60 -14.12 48.26
CA GLU A 202 8.48 -12.68 48.48
C GLU A 202 9.78 -12.08 49.05
N ASP A 203 10.43 -12.79 49.99
CA ASP A 203 11.72 -12.37 50.53
C ASP A 203 12.77 -12.25 49.41
N LEU A 204 12.79 -13.21 48.48
CA LEU A 204 13.71 -13.17 47.33
C LEU A 204 13.37 -12.02 46.39
N ARG A 205 12.09 -11.83 46.08
CA ARG A 205 11.62 -10.74 45.20
C ARG A 205 12.07 -9.38 45.72
N VAL A 206 11.87 -9.12 47.03
CA VAL A 206 12.27 -7.86 47.66
C VAL A 206 13.77 -7.61 47.54
N VAL A 207 14.61 -8.60 47.82
CA VAL A 207 16.07 -8.44 47.75
C VAL A 207 16.54 -8.24 46.30
N VAL A 208 16.03 -9.03 45.36
CA VAL A 208 16.38 -8.90 43.93
C VAL A 208 15.98 -7.53 43.39
N THR A 209 14.78 -7.05 43.71
CA THR A 209 14.32 -5.70 43.29
C THR A 209 15.14 -4.59 43.95
N ALA A 210 15.55 -4.75 45.22
CA ALA A 210 16.34 -3.76 45.94
C ALA A 210 17.82 -3.71 45.52
N ALA A 211 18.36 -4.81 44.98
CA ALA A 211 19.76 -4.88 44.60
C ALA A 211 20.04 -4.32 43.21
N ASN A 212 19.13 -4.50 42.25
CA ASN A 212 19.33 -4.02 40.88
C ASN A 212 18.77 -2.61 40.68
N VAL A 213 19.38 -1.61 41.33
CA VAL A 213 18.87 -0.23 41.36
C VAL A 213 19.89 0.75 40.76
N ASN A 214 19.44 1.60 39.83
CA ASN A 214 20.26 2.68 39.26
C ASN A 214 19.83 4.05 39.81
N GLN A 215 20.32 4.40 41.00
CA GLN A 215 19.97 5.66 41.67
C GLN A 215 21.12 6.68 41.60
N ALA A 216 20.76 7.95 41.40
CA ALA A 216 21.71 9.05 41.45
C ALA A 216 22.35 9.16 42.84
N LYS A 217 23.69 9.14 42.89
CA LYS A 217 24.46 9.19 44.15
C LYS A 217 24.92 10.59 44.56
N GLY A 218 24.67 11.60 43.72
CA GLY A 218 24.97 13.01 44.00
C GLY A 218 26.38 13.45 43.62
N THR A 219 26.74 14.65 44.07
CA THR A 219 28.00 15.32 43.74
C THR A 219 28.66 15.87 44.99
N PHE A 220 29.99 15.95 44.98
CA PHE A 220 30.76 16.75 45.91
C PHE A 220 31.11 18.08 45.25
N ASP A 221 30.57 19.18 45.75
CA ASP A 221 30.85 20.53 45.26
C ASP A 221 31.75 21.28 46.24
N GLY A 222 33.01 21.51 45.84
CA GLY A 222 34.00 22.26 46.60
C GLY A 222 34.46 23.55 45.88
N PRO A 223 35.07 24.51 46.61
CA PRO A 223 35.45 25.83 46.05
C PRO A 223 36.43 25.79 44.86
N LYS A 224 37.13 24.67 44.66
CA LYS A 224 38.13 24.49 43.59
C LYS A 224 37.83 23.31 42.65
N ARG A 225 36.88 22.44 42.99
CA ARG A 225 36.57 21.24 42.21
C ARG A 225 35.19 20.69 42.58
N ALA A 226 34.39 20.40 41.55
CA ALA A 226 33.21 19.57 41.63
C ALA A 226 33.56 18.13 41.20
N SER A 227 33.02 17.11 41.86
CA SER A 227 33.17 15.70 41.48
C SER A 227 31.85 14.97 41.58
N ILE A 228 31.48 14.24 40.54
CA ILE A 228 30.24 13.45 40.48
C ILE A 228 30.52 12.05 41.01
N ILE A 229 29.66 11.54 41.90
CA ILE A 229 29.75 10.15 42.37
C ILE A 229 29.12 9.26 41.30
N ASN A 230 29.97 8.54 40.55
CA ASN A 230 29.54 7.57 39.55
C ASN A 230 29.73 6.15 40.08
N ALA A 231 28.69 5.61 40.72
CA ALA A 231 28.63 4.22 41.17
C ALA A 231 27.37 3.59 40.57
N THR A 232 27.52 2.38 40.03
CA THR A 232 26.44 1.62 39.38
C THR A 232 26.19 0.38 40.21
N ASP A 233 25.00 0.28 40.80
CA ASP A 233 24.58 -0.90 41.56
C ASP A 233 23.80 -1.91 40.68
N GLN A 234 23.71 -1.66 39.37
CA GLN A 234 23.02 -2.56 38.45
C GLN A 234 23.77 -3.88 38.28
N LEU A 235 23.02 -4.98 38.28
CA LEU A 235 23.53 -6.32 38.09
C LEU A 235 23.19 -6.79 36.67
N LEU A 236 24.21 -7.08 35.86
CA LEU A 236 24.04 -7.35 34.42
C LEU A 236 24.23 -8.83 34.02
N SER A 237 24.86 -9.63 34.88
CA SER A 237 25.17 -11.03 34.60
C SER A 237 24.81 -11.94 35.77
N ASN A 238 24.59 -13.24 35.50
CA ASN A 238 24.31 -14.22 36.55
C ASN A 238 25.36 -14.22 37.68
N LYS A 239 26.64 -14.01 37.38
CA LYS A 239 27.75 -13.98 38.34
C LYS A 239 27.60 -12.87 39.38
N GLU A 240 26.95 -11.78 39.01
CA GLU A 240 26.69 -10.64 39.89
C GLU A 240 25.48 -10.89 40.81
N TYR A 241 24.49 -11.66 40.33
CA TYR A 241 23.32 -12.06 41.12
C TYR A 241 23.59 -13.21 42.10
N GLN A 242 24.46 -14.17 41.77
CA GLN A 242 24.76 -15.32 42.63
C GLN A 242 25.21 -14.97 44.07
N PRO A 243 26.12 -14.02 44.31
CA PRO A 243 26.61 -13.69 45.66
C PRO A 243 25.63 -12.83 46.48
N LEU A 244 24.48 -12.45 45.92
CA LEU A 244 23.49 -11.60 46.56
C LEU A 244 22.98 -12.23 47.86
N ILE A 245 23.06 -11.48 48.97
CA ILE A 245 22.64 -11.97 50.28
C ILE A 245 21.14 -11.77 50.41
N VAL A 246 20.41 -12.89 50.55
CA VAL A 246 18.95 -12.89 50.68
C VAL A 246 18.53 -12.68 52.14
N ALA A 247 19.21 -13.33 53.07
CA ALA A 247 18.91 -13.21 54.50
C ALA A 247 20.12 -13.62 55.35
N TYR A 248 20.06 -13.32 56.65
CA TYR A 248 20.94 -13.92 57.65
C TYR A 248 20.16 -14.91 58.51
N ARG A 249 20.65 -16.14 58.61
CA ARG A 249 20.07 -17.20 59.46
C ARG A 249 21.17 -17.81 60.32
N ASN A 250 20.94 -17.89 61.63
CA ASN A 250 21.89 -18.47 62.59
C ASN A 250 23.31 -17.86 62.52
N GLY A 251 23.41 -16.56 62.23
CA GLY A 251 24.70 -15.86 62.09
C GLY A 251 25.43 -16.07 60.76
N ALA A 252 24.87 -16.85 59.83
CA ALA A 252 25.43 -17.07 58.50
C ALA A 252 24.59 -16.35 57.42
N PRO A 253 25.22 -15.73 56.41
CA PRO A 253 24.50 -15.19 55.26
C PRO A 253 24.00 -16.33 54.36
N VAL A 254 22.73 -16.29 54.00
CA VAL A 254 22.12 -17.13 52.95
C VAL A 254 22.20 -16.35 51.65
N ARG A 255 22.94 -16.89 50.68
CA ARG A 255 23.11 -16.29 49.35
C ARG A 255 22.01 -16.76 48.40
N LEU A 256 21.82 -16.00 47.31
CA LEU A 256 20.87 -16.38 46.27
C LEU A 256 21.24 -17.75 45.66
N SER A 257 22.54 -18.02 45.48
CA SER A 257 23.04 -19.33 45.02
C SER A 257 22.70 -20.50 45.96
N ASP A 258 22.39 -20.25 47.24
CA ASP A 258 22.07 -21.31 48.20
C ASP A 258 20.61 -21.77 48.08
N VAL A 259 19.77 -20.95 47.44
CA VAL A 259 18.31 -21.16 47.36
C VAL A 259 17.74 -21.10 45.93
N ALA A 260 18.54 -20.72 44.94
CA ALA A 260 18.14 -20.61 43.54
C ALA A 260 19.32 -20.83 42.58
N ASP A 261 19.04 -21.41 41.42
CA ASP A 261 19.97 -21.49 40.30
C ASP A 261 19.85 -20.23 39.44
N VAL A 262 20.95 -19.47 39.32
CA VAL A 262 20.98 -18.23 38.55
C VAL A 262 21.75 -18.45 37.25
N ILE A 263 21.04 -18.36 36.12
CA ILE A 263 21.60 -18.61 34.78
C ILE A 263 21.35 -17.43 33.84
N ASP A 264 22.30 -17.17 32.94
CA ASP A 264 22.09 -16.30 31.80
C ASP A 264 21.40 -17.12 30.71
N ASP A 265 20.18 -16.73 30.34
CA ASP A 265 19.34 -17.46 29.41
C ASP A 265 18.41 -16.46 28.69
N VAL A 266 17.30 -16.93 28.13
CA VAL A 266 16.33 -16.09 27.42
C VAL A 266 15.08 -15.83 28.27
N GLU A 267 14.41 -14.71 28.01
CA GLU A 267 13.17 -14.33 28.70
C GLU A 267 12.09 -15.42 28.54
N ASN A 268 11.93 -15.96 27.32
CA ASN A 268 10.90 -16.93 26.99
C ASN A 268 11.44 -18.17 26.25
N VAL A 269 11.79 -19.20 27.01
CA VAL A 269 12.25 -20.51 26.50
C VAL A 269 11.18 -21.33 25.76
N LYS A 270 9.92 -20.87 25.74
CA LYS A 270 8.81 -21.55 25.06
C LYS A 270 8.58 -21.06 23.63
N GLN A 271 9.34 -20.06 23.22
CA GLN A 271 9.29 -19.51 21.87
C GLN A 271 10.60 -19.84 21.16
N ALA A 272 10.48 -20.15 19.88
CA ALA A 272 11.59 -20.37 18.99
C ALA A 272 11.11 -20.09 17.57
N ALA A 273 12.03 -19.67 16.72
CA ALA A 273 11.77 -19.43 15.32
C ALA A 273 12.90 -20.02 14.47
N TRP A 274 12.56 -20.40 13.24
CA TRP A 274 13.47 -21.04 12.31
C TRP A 274 13.32 -20.42 10.93
N MET A 275 14.43 -20.30 10.23
CA MET A 275 14.47 -20.12 8.79
C MET A 275 14.71 -21.49 8.17
N ASN A 276 13.67 -22.07 7.57
CA ASN A 276 13.69 -23.46 7.12
C ASN A 276 14.02 -24.40 8.30
N GLU A 277 15.24 -24.96 8.33
CA GLU A 277 15.73 -25.85 9.38
C GLU A 277 16.69 -25.14 10.36
N ASP A 278 17.19 -23.95 10.01
CA ASP A 278 18.16 -23.22 10.82
C ASP A 278 17.46 -22.34 11.86
N PRO A 279 17.77 -22.45 13.16
CA PRO A 279 17.26 -21.54 14.18
C PRO A 279 17.60 -20.07 13.84
N ALA A 280 16.61 -19.18 13.95
CA ALA A 280 16.71 -17.81 13.47
C ALA A 280 15.94 -16.84 14.36
N VAL A 281 16.41 -15.60 14.40
CA VAL A 281 15.64 -14.45 14.90
C VAL A 281 14.94 -13.80 13.71
N ILE A 282 13.61 -13.73 13.76
CA ILE A 282 12.78 -13.24 12.66
C ILE A 282 12.32 -11.82 12.95
N LEU A 283 12.57 -10.89 12.04
CA LEU A 283 12.09 -9.52 12.11
C LEU A 283 10.96 -9.35 11.09
N ASN A 284 9.75 -9.12 11.60
CA ASN A 284 8.57 -8.83 10.80
C ASN A 284 8.36 -7.32 10.73
N ILE A 285 8.35 -6.78 9.51
CA ILE A 285 8.22 -5.35 9.28
C ILE A 285 6.84 -5.10 8.68
N GLN A 286 6.02 -4.34 9.41
CA GLN A 286 4.71 -3.88 8.98
C GLN A 286 4.79 -2.40 8.61
N ARG A 287 4.00 -2.00 7.62
CA ARG A 287 3.90 -0.60 7.19
C ARG A 287 2.91 0.18 8.06
N GLN A 288 3.01 1.50 8.00
CA GLN A 288 1.94 2.38 8.48
C GLN A 288 0.74 2.33 7.52
N PRO A 289 -0.50 2.47 8.03
CA PRO A 289 -1.67 2.69 7.19
C PRO A 289 -1.43 3.87 6.22
N GLY A 290 -1.76 3.70 4.93
CA GLY A 290 -1.52 4.71 3.90
C GLY A 290 -0.07 4.84 3.40
N ALA A 291 0.90 4.10 3.93
CA ALA A 291 2.25 4.09 3.37
C ALA A 291 2.36 3.21 2.10
N ASN A 292 3.16 3.64 1.12
CA ASN A 292 3.46 2.86 -0.07
C ASN A 292 4.40 1.68 0.26
N VAL A 293 3.96 0.45 0.00
CA VAL A 293 4.71 -0.78 0.30
C VAL A 293 6.06 -0.81 -0.43
N ILE A 294 6.08 -0.48 -1.72
CA ILE A 294 7.27 -0.53 -2.55
C ILE A 294 8.32 0.46 -2.05
N ASP A 295 7.91 1.71 -1.79
CA ASP A 295 8.83 2.76 -1.35
C ASP A 295 9.47 2.43 0.01
N VAL A 296 8.68 1.88 0.94
CA VAL A 296 9.16 1.50 2.27
C VAL A 296 10.17 0.35 2.17
N VAL A 297 9.84 -0.72 1.43
CA VAL A 297 10.75 -1.86 1.27
C VAL A 297 12.01 -1.46 0.51
N ASP A 298 11.92 -0.63 -0.53
CA ASP A 298 13.08 -0.13 -1.26
C ASP A 298 14.01 0.70 -0.35
N ARG A 299 13.45 1.53 0.55
CA ARG A 299 14.24 2.26 1.56
C ARG A 299 14.93 1.30 2.52
N ILE A 300 14.23 0.27 3.01
CA ILE A 300 14.81 -0.75 3.90
C ILE A 300 15.94 -1.49 3.18
N LYS A 301 15.72 -1.95 1.94
CA LYS A 301 16.72 -2.65 1.13
C LYS A 301 17.94 -1.79 0.82
N LYS A 302 17.77 -0.48 0.59
CA LYS A 302 18.89 0.46 0.43
C LYS A 302 19.72 0.61 1.70
N LEU A 303 19.07 0.56 2.87
CA LEU A 303 19.72 0.65 4.17
C LEU A 303 20.37 -0.68 4.60
N LEU A 304 19.82 -1.82 4.15
CA LEU A 304 20.21 -3.16 4.60
C LEU A 304 21.71 -3.46 4.46
N PRO A 305 22.41 -3.13 3.36
CA PRO A 305 23.85 -3.36 3.24
C PRO A 305 24.66 -2.59 4.29
N GLN A 306 24.25 -1.35 4.60
CA GLN A 306 24.91 -0.55 5.63
C GLN A 306 24.73 -1.17 7.02
N LEU A 307 23.52 -1.65 7.33
CA LEU A 307 23.24 -2.34 8.59
C LEU A 307 23.98 -3.67 8.70
N GLN A 308 24.03 -4.46 7.62
CA GLN A 308 24.78 -5.71 7.56
C GLN A 308 26.28 -5.48 7.78
N SER A 309 26.85 -4.40 7.24
CA SER A 309 28.26 -4.08 7.43
C SER A 309 28.64 -3.72 8.88
N ALA A 310 27.66 -3.32 9.69
CA ALA A 310 27.85 -3.03 11.12
C ALA A 310 27.73 -4.27 12.01
N LEU A 311 27.34 -5.43 11.46
CA LEU A 311 27.23 -6.68 12.20
C LEU A 311 28.56 -7.47 12.18
N PRO A 312 28.79 -8.32 13.19
CA PRO A 312 29.83 -9.33 13.12
C PRO A 312 29.63 -10.23 11.88
N SER A 313 30.72 -10.64 11.24
CA SER A 313 30.70 -11.51 10.05
C SER A 313 30.06 -12.88 10.28
N SER A 314 29.83 -13.25 11.54
CA SER A 314 29.14 -14.46 11.96
C SER A 314 27.62 -14.39 11.85
N VAL A 315 27.03 -13.20 11.69
CA VAL A 315 25.58 -13.00 11.58
C VAL A 315 25.21 -12.81 10.11
N GLN A 316 24.31 -13.65 9.62
CA GLN A 316 23.78 -13.57 8.26
C GLN A 316 22.35 -13.05 8.32
N VAL A 317 22.03 -12.09 7.44
CA VAL A 317 20.68 -11.52 7.34
C VAL A 317 20.10 -11.89 5.98
N THR A 318 19.01 -12.65 5.99
CA THR A 318 18.33 -13.16 4.80
C THR A 318 16.92 -12.60 4.71
N VAL A 319 16.48 -12.24 3.51
CA VAL A 319 15.08 -11.84 3.27
C VAL A 319 14.25 -13.10 3.07
N LEU A 320 13.28 -13.36 3.94
CA LEU A 320 12.38 -14.52 3.84
C LEU A 320 11.21 -14.26 2.91
N THR A 321 10.54 -13.13 3.12
CA THR A 321 9.36 -12.73 2.35
C THR A 321 9.51 -11.28 1.96
N ASP A 322 9.12 -10.97 0.73
CA ASP A 322 9.11 -9.62 0.19
C ASP A 322 7.83 -9.43 -0.64
N ARG A 323 6.94 -8.59 -0.12
CA ARG A 323 5.66 -8.36 -0.77
C ARG A 323 5.81 -7.62 -2.10
N THR A 324 6.87 -6.84 -2.28
CA THR A 324 7.09 -6.03 -3.49
C THR A 324 7.26 -6.86 -4.74
N ILE A 325 7.77 -8.09 -4.65
CA ILE A 325 7.93 -8.98 -5.80
C ILE A 325 6.58 -9.23 -6.46
N SER A 326 5.58 -9.63 -5.66
CA SER A 326 4.23 -9.89 -6.16
C SER A 326 3.53 -8.62 -6.68
N ILE A 327 3.74 -7.48 -6.04
CA ILE A 327 3.16 -6.20 -6.47
C ILE A 327 3.76 -5.77 -7.81
N ARG A 328 5.08 -5.78 -7.95
CA ARG A 328 5.78 -5.39 -9.18
C ARG A 328 5.45 -6.34 -10.34
N ALA A 329 5.35 -7.65 -10.07
CA ALA A 329 4.92 -8.62 -11.07
C ALA A 329 3.50 -8.33 -11.56
N SER A 330 2.54 -8.17 -10.63
CA SER A 330 1.14 -7.86 -10.98
C SER A 330 1.01 -6.56 -11.79
N VAL A 331 1.73 -5.50 -11.41
CA VAL A 331 1.71 -4.23 -12.16
C VAL A 331 2.36 -4.39 -13.54
N GLY A 332 3.47 -5.13 -13.62
CA GLY A 332 4.15 -5.43 -14.88
C GLY A 332 3.27 -6.23 -15.84
N ASP A 333 2.53 -7.22 -15.33
CA ASP A 333 1.60 -8.03 -16.11
C ASP A 333 0.46 -7.16 -16.68
N VAL A 334 -0.16 -6.31 -15.86
CA VAL A 334 -1.23 -5.42 -16.35
C VAL A 334 -0.69 -4.35 -17.31
N GLN A 335 0.54 -3.85 -17.11
CA GLN A 335 1.19 -2.96 -18.07
C GLN A 335 1.41 -3.65 -19.43
N PHE A 336 1.83 -4.92 -19.41
CA PHE A 336 1.96 -5.72 -20.64
C PHE A 336 0.60 -5.93 -21.31
N GLU A 337 -0.45 -6.26 -20.54
CA GLU A 337 -1.81 -6.40 -21.05
C GLU A 337 -2.35 -5.11 -21.65
N LEU A 338 -2.09 -3.95 -21.03
CA LEU A 338 -2.45 -2.64 -21.58
C LEU A 338 -1.76 -2.39 -22.93
N LEU A 339 -0.46 -2.66 -23.01
CA LEU A 339 0.31 -2.49 -24.24
C LEU A 339 -0.18 -3.43 -25.34
N LEU A 340 -0.46 -4.69 -24.98
CA LEU A 340 -1.04 -5.69 -25.87
C LEU A 340 -2.44 -5.27 -26.35
N ALA A 341 -3.29 -4.77 -25.46
CA ALA A 341 -4.63 -4.28 -25.80
C ALA A 341 -4.55 -3.11 -26.79
N VAL A 342 -3.70 -2.11 -26.53
CA VAL A 342 -3.48 -0.98 -27.45
C VAL A 342 -2.97 -1.48 -28.81
N ALA A 343 -2.00 -2.40 -28.82
CA ALA A 343 -1.47 -2.97 -30.07
C ALA A 343 -2.54 -3.74 -30.85
N LEU A 344 -3.35 -4.56 -30.18
CA LEU A 344 -4.46 -5.30 -30.78
C LEU A 344 -5.52 -4.37 -31.34
N VAL A 345 -5.86 -3.30 -30.63
CA VAL A 345 -6.84 -2.34 -31.13
C VAL A 345 -6.31 -1.61 -32.37
N ILE A 346 -5.06 -1.15 -32.37
CA ILE A 346 -4.44 -0.54 -33.56
C ILE A 346 -4.43 -1.54 -34.73
N MET A 347 -4.12 -2.81 -34.47
CA MET A 347 -4.14 -3.88 -35.49
C MET A 347 -5.54 -4.11 -36.07
N VAL A 348 -6.57 -4.15 -35.23
CA VAL A 348 -7.96 -4.29 -35.67
C VAL A 348 -8.37 -3.08 -36.52
N ILE A 349 -8.06 -1.86 -36.07
CA ILE A 349 -8.31 -0.63 -36.84
C ILE A 349 -7.63 -0.70 -38.21
N PHE A 350 -6.36 -1.13 -38.26
CA PHE A 350 -5.63 -1.31 -39.50
C PHE A 350 -6.33 -2.31 -40.45
N LEU A 351 -6.85 -3.42 -39.91
CA LEU A 351 -7.56 -4.44 -40.69
C LEU A 351 -8.87 -3.91 -41.31
N PHE A 352 -9.57 -3.02 -40.59
CA PHE A 352 -10.81 -2.39 -41.05
C PHE A 352 -10.57 -1.24 -42.02
N LEU A 353 -9.69 -0.28 -41.68
CA LEU A 353 -9.44 0.92 -42.48
C LEU A 353 -8.47 0.71 -43.65
N ARG A 354 -7.63 -0.33 -43.58
CA ARG A 354 -6.69 -0.81 -44.63
C ARG A 354 -5.77 0.23 -45.23
N THR A 355 -5.64 1.37 -44.57
CA THR A 355 -4.83 2.51 -45.00
C THR A 355 -3.96 2.95 -43.83
N LEU A 356 -2.64 2.99 -44.06
CA LEU A 356 -1.68 3.40 -43.03
C LEU A 356 -1.98 4.83 -42.54
N SER A 357 -2.34 5.72 -43.45
CA SER A 357 -2.68 7.11 -43.15
C SER A 357 -3.88 7.25 -42.20
N ALA A 358 -4.93 6.43 -42.34
CA ALA A 358 -6.07 6.45 -41.42
C ALA A 358 -5.76 5.75 -40.10
N THR A 359 -4.88 4.73 -40.12
CA THR A 359 -4.48 3.96 -38.93
C THR A 359 -3.56 4.74 -37.99
N VAL A 360 -2.69 5.60 -38.54
CA VAL A 360 -1.78 6.45 -37.76
C VAL A 360 -2.56 7.41 -36.84
N ILE A 361 -3.80 7.77 -37.19
CA ILE A 361 -4.59 8.73 -36.42
C ILE A 361 -5.01 8.11 -35.06
N PRO A 362 -5.70 6.95 -34.99
CA PRO A 362 -5.94 6.30 -33.70
C PRO A 362 -4.66 5.82 -33.01
N ALA A 363 -3.64 5.41 -33.76
CA ALA A 363 -2.36 5.00 -33.18
C ALA A 363 -1.63 6.15 -32.44
N ALA A 364 -1.91 7.41 -32.80
CA ALA A 364 -1.42 8.57 -32.06
C ALA A 364 -2.41 9.02 -30.97
N ALA A 365 -3.71 9.05 -31.27
CA ALA A 365 -4.74 9.55 -30.35
C ALA A 365 -4.87 8.68 -29.08
N VAL A 366 -4.83 7.35 -29.23
CA VAL A 366 -5.08 6.42 -28.11
C VAL A 366 -3.97 6.47 -27.06
N PRO A 367 -2.67 6.28 -27.41
CA PRO A 367 -1.61 6.40 -26.42
C PRO A 367 -1.54 7.81 -25.81
N LEU A 368 -1.81 8.85 -26.60
CA LEU A 368 -1.82 10.22 -26.09
C LEU A 368 -2.88 10.44 -25.02
N SER A 369 -4.11 9.93 -25.22
CA SER A 369 -5.18 10.03 -24.24
C SER A 369 -4.83 9.28 -22.95
N LEU A 370 -4.31 8.05 -23.08
CA LEU A 370 -3.89 7.23 -21.93
C LEU A 370 -2.75 7.88 -21.14
N VAL A 371 -1.72 8.38 -21.83
CA VAL A 371 -0.60 9.10 -21.19
C VAL A 371 -1.10 10.40 -20.57
N GLY A 372 -1.98 11.12 -21.24
CA GLY A 372 -2.63 12.33 -20.70
C GLY A 372 -3.38 12.06 -19.39
N THR A 373 -4.07 10.91 -19.28
CA THR A 373 -4.74 10.49 -18.05
C THR A 373 -3.78 10.39 -16.87
N LEU A 374 -2.55 9.89 -17.08
CA LEU A 374 -1.55 9.80 -16.01
C LEU A 374 -1.28 11.18 -15.38
N GLY A 375 -1.30 12.24 -16.19
CA GLY A 375 -1.22 13.62 -15.69
C GLY A 375 -2.39 14.00 -14.78
N GLY A 376 -3.62 13.63 -15.17
CA GLY A 376 -4.81 13.84 -14.34
C GLY A 376 -4.78 13.02 -13.04
N MET A 377 -4.33 11.77 -13.11
CA MET A 377 -4.15 10.90 -11.94
C MET A 377 -3.16 11.48 -10.94
N PHE A 378 -2.05 12.03 -11.44
CA PHE A 378 -1.03 12.67 -10.60
C PHE A 378 -1.58 13.88 -9.85
N LEU A 379 -2.37 14.75 -10.52
CA LEU A 379 -3.01 15.90 -9.88
C LEU A 379 -4.02 15.49 -8.79
N MET A 380 -4.60 14.31 -8.90
CA MET A 380 -5.56 13.77 -7.94
C MET A 380 -4.89 12.94 -6.82
N GLY A 381 -3.57 12.77 -6.87
CA GLY A 381 -2.81 11.99 -5.88
C GLY A 381 -3.07 10.48 -5.95
N PHE A 382 -3.48 9.96 -7.11
CA PHE A 382 -3.75 8.53 -7.28
C PHE A 382 -2.47 7.73 -7.47
N SER A 383 -2.59 6.41 -7.32
CA SER A 383 -1.48 5.47 -7.55
C SER A 383 -1.68 4.68 -8.84
N LEU A 384 -0.57 4.22 -9.40
CA LEU A 384 -0.57 3.25 -10.49
C LEU A 384 -0.75 1.86 -9.85
N ASN A 385 -1.98 1.36 -9.94
CA ASN A 385 -2.41 0.11 -9.31
C ASN A 385 -3.31 -0.70 -10.23
N ASN A 386 -3.67 -1.91 -9.81
CA ASN A 386 -4.43 -2.82 -10.66
C ASN A 386 -5.80 -2.24 -11.08
N LEU A 387 -6.47 -1.46 -10.22
CA LEU A 387 -7.75 -0.83 -10.55
C LEU A 387 -7.58 0.33 -11.54
N THR A 388 -6.61 1.23 -11.31
CA THR A 388 -6.36 2.34 -12.24
C THR A 388 -5.83 1.86 -13.59
N LEU A 389 -4.98 0.82 -13.60
CA LEU A 389 -4.54 0.19 -14.84
C LEU A 389 -5.67 -0.55 -15.57
N MET A 390 -6.55 -1.28 -14.87
CA MET A 390 -7.74 -1.86 -15.49
C MET A 390 -8.65 -0.77 -16.06
N ALA A 391 -8.82 0.36 -15.37
CA ALA A 391 -9.56 1.50 -15.90
C ALA A 391 -8.92 2.00 -17.21
N LEU A 392 -7.60 2.13 -17.28
CA LEU A 392 -6.88 2.50 -18.51
C LEU A 392 -7.05 1.45 -19.63
N THR A 393 -6.96 0.16 -19.31
CA THR A 393 -7.14 -0.92 -20.29
C THR A 393 -8.56 -0.92 -20.86
N ILE A 394 -9.59 -0.84 -20.01
CA ILE A 394 -11.00 -0.75 -20.45
C ILE A 394 -11.24 0.54 -21.22
N SER A 395 -10.67 1.66 -20.75
CA SER A 395 -10.80 2.96 -21.41
C SER A 395 -10.26 2.98 -22.83
N THR A 396 -9.28 2.11 -23.15
CA THR A 396 -8.74 1.98 -24.51
C THR A 396 -9.87 1.71 -25.50
N GLY A 397 -10.87 0.89 -25.15
CA GLY A 397 -12.05 0.65 -25.99
C GLY A 397 -12.88 1.91 -26.24
N PHE A 398 -13.18 2.67 -25.18
CA PHE A 398 -13.94 3.93 -25.29
C PHE A 398 -13.18 5.01 -26.07
N VAL A 399 -11.88 5.14 -25.83
CA VAL A 399 -11.01 6.13 -26.49
C VAL A 399 -10.95 5.89 -28.00
N VAL A 400 -10.93 4.62 -28.39
CA VAL A 400 -10.85 4.20 -29.78
C VAL A 400 -12.15 4.49 -30.52
N ASP A 401 -13.30 4.26 -29.88
CA ASP A 401 -14.61 4.46 -30.50
C ASP A 401 -14.79 5.93 -30.94
N ASP A 402 -14.47 6.90 -30.08
CA ASP A 402 -14.52 8.33 -30.42
C ASP A 402 -13.68 8.68 -31.65
N ALA A 403 -12.45 8.13 -31.71
CA ALA A 403 -11.54 8.36 -32.81
C ALA A 403 -12.04 7.72 -34.11
N ILE A 404 -12.54 6.48 -34.05
CA ILE A 404 -13.08 5.76 -35.21
C ILE A 404 -14.29 6.50 -35.77
N VAL A 405 -15.27 6.85 -34.93
CA VAL A 405 -16.51 7.50 -35.35
C VAL A 405 -16.21 8.85 -36.04
N MET A 406 -15.26 9.63 -35.52
CA MET A 406 -14.81 10.87 -36.15
C MET A 406 -14.13 10.61 -37.51
N ILE A 407 -13.22 9.64 -37.59
CA ILE A 407 -12.48 9.30 -38.82
C ILE A 407 -13.44 8.79 -39.90
N GLU A 408 -14.34 7.87 -39.56
CA GLU A 408 -15.26 7.24 -40.50
C GLU A 408 -16.21 8.28 -41.12
N ASN A 409 -16.71 9.21 -40.31
CA ASN A 409 -17.58 10.26 -40.84
C ASN A 409 -16.84 11.23 -41.75
N ILE A 410 -15.61 11.61 -41.41
CA ILE A 410 -14.78 12.46 -42.28
C ILE A 410 -14.44 11.71 -43.58
N ALA A 411 -14.07 10.42 -43.49
CA ALA A 411 -13.79 9.57 -44.64
C ALA A 411 -14.99 9.48 -45.59
N ARG A 412 -16.21 9.35 -45.06
CA ARG A 412 -17.45 9.34 -45.85
C ARG A 412 -17.65 10.61 -46.68
N TYR A 413 -17.26 11.79 -46.16
CA TYR A 413 -17.32 13.03 -46.94
C TYR A 413 -16.20 13.12 -48.00
N ILE A 414 -15.02 12.59 -47.71
CA ILE A 414 -13.92 12.48 -48.69
C ILE A 414 -14.33 11.54 -49.84
N GLU A 415 -15.02 10.44 -49.56
CA GLU A 415 -15.55 9.51 -50.57
C GLU A 415 -16.64 10.14 -51.45
N LYS A 416 -17.43 11.07 -50.89
CA LYS A 416 -18.41 11.88 -51.62
C LYS A 416 -17.78 12.97 -52.49
N GLY A 417 -16.46 13.14 -52.43
CA GLY A 417 -15.71 14.08 -53.28
C GLY A 417 -15.34 15.41 -52.62
N ASP A 418 -15.62 15.62 -51.33
CA ASP A 418 -15.16 16.82 -50.61
C ASP A 418 -13.63 16.79 -50.42
N SER A 419 -12.99 17.96 -50.43
CA SER A 419 -11.55 18.06 -50.10
C SER A 419 -11.30 17.67 -48.62
N PRO A 420 -10.14 17.10 -48.25
CA PRO A 420 -9.88 16.63 -46.88
C PRO A 420 -10.12 17.68 -45.78
N LEU A 421 -9.80 18.95 -46.05
CA LEU A 421 -10.06 20.05 -45.11
C LEU A 421 -11.56 20.34 -44.95
N GLN A 422 -12.31 20.37 -46.05
CA GLN A 422 -13.76 20.60 -46.01
C GLN A 422 -14.51 19.43 -45.39
N ALA A 423 -14.09 18.19 -45.73
CA ALA A 423 -14.62 16.97 -45.15
C ALA A 423 -14.37 16.92 -43.64
N ALA A 424 -13.18 17.31 -43.17
CA ALA A 424 -12.87 17.40 -41.75
C ALA A 424 -13.74 18.43 -41.02
N LEU A 425 -13.97 19.61 -41.61
CA LEU A 425 -14.82 20.64 -41.02
C LEU A 425 -16.29 20.20 -40.94
N LYS A 426 -16.87 19.68 -42.03
CA LYS A 426 -18.25 19.19 -42.06
C LYS A 426 -18.44 17.97 -41.16
N GLY A 427 -17.52 17.01 -41.25
CA GLY A 427 -17.58 15.76 -40.49
C GLY A 427 -17.44 16.00 -38.98
N ALA A 428 -16.54 16.89 -38.58
CA ALA A 428 -16.40 17.28 -37.18
C ALA A 428 -17.62 18.04 -36.66
N GLU A 429 -18.20 18.95 -37.45
CA GLU A 429 -19.41 19.69 -37.04
C GLU A 429 -20.60 18.76 -36.79
N GLN A 430 -20.77 17.73 -37.61
CA GLN A 430 -21.87 16.78 -37.48
C GLN A 430 -21.75 15.91 -36.22
N ILE A 431 -20.54 15.48 -35.86
CA ILE A 431 -20.33 14.47 -34.81
C ILE A 431 -19.89 15.07 -33.48
N ALA A 432 -19.43 16.33 -33.45
CA ALA A 432 -18.94 16.95 -32.22
C ALA A 432 -19.97 16.90 -31.08
N PHE A 433 -21.26 17.12 -31.38
CA PHE A 433 -22.31 17.01 -30.38
C PHE A 433 -22.52 15.56 -29.89
N THR A 434 -22.44 14.59 -30.81
CA THR A 434 -22.59 13.17 -30.48
C THR A 434 -21.47 12.69 -29.56
N ILE A 435 -20.21 13.03 -29.85
CA ILE A 435 -19.06 12.68 -28.98
C ILE A 435 -19.22 13.31 -27.61
N LEU A 436 -19.56 14.60 -27.54
CA LEU A 436 -19.78 15.28 -26.27
C LEU A 436 -20.94 14.65 -25.46
N SER A 437 -22.04 14.31 -26.13
CA SER A 437 -23.19 13.67 -25.49
C SER A 437 -22.84 12.28 -24.96
N LEU A 438 -22.15 11.45 -25.75
CA LEU A 438 -21.71 10.12 -25.33
C LEU A 438 -20.73 10.20 -24.15
N THR A 439 -19.78 11.14 -24.20
CA THR A 439 -18.83 11.40 -23.12
C THR A 439 -19.56 11.72 -21.81
N VAL A 440 -20.52 12.64 -21.84
CA VAL A 440 -21.31 13.02 -20.65
C VAL A 440 -22.16 11.85 -20.16
N SER A 441 -22.79 11.08 -21.06
CA SER A 441 -23.57 9.90 -20.70
C SER A 441 -22.73 8.80 -20.05
N LEU A 442 -21.53 8.52 -20.58
CA LEU A 442 -20.59 7.55 -20.01
C LEU A 442 -20.12 7.97 -18.62
N ILE A 443 -19.77 9.25 -18.44
CA ILE A 443 -19.42 9.79 -17.14
C ILE A 443 -20.61 9.67 -16.17
N ALA A 444 -21.84 9.95 -16.64
CA ALA A 444 -23.04 9.85 -15.82
C ALA A 444 -23.30 8.43 -15.30
N VAL A 445 -22.99 7.40 -16.09
CA VAL A 445 -23.08 5.98 -15.66
C VAL A 445 -22.10 5.66 -14.53
N LEU A 446 -20.98 6.40 -14.42
CA LEU A 446 -19.96 6.19 -13.37
C LEU A 446 -20.25 6.98 -12.09
N ILE A 447 -21.13 7.98 -12.12
CA ILE A 447 -21.48 8.82 -10.96
C ILE A 447 -21.93 7.98 -9.75
N PRO A 448 -22.80 6.96 -9.87
CA PRO A 448 -23.21 6.15 -8.72
C PRO A 448 -22.04 5.49 -7.98
N LEU A 449 -20.97 5.09 -8.68
CA LEU A 449 -19.79 4.51 -8.04
C LEU A 449 -19.06 5.51 -7.13
N LEU A 450 -19.14 6.81 -7.43
CA LEU A 450 -18.53 7.87 -6.61
C LEU A 450 -19.28 8.12 -5.29
N PHE A 451 -20.55 7.70 -5.21
CA PHE A 451 -21.39 7.82 -4.01
C PHE A 451 -21.38 6.57 -3.14
N MET A 452 -20.67 5.51 -3.55
CA MET A 452 -20.44 4.36 -2.69
C MET A 452 -19.59 4.82 -1.49
N GLY A 453 -20.06 4.51 -0.28
CA GLY A 453 -19.33 4.80 0.95
C GLY A 453 -18.22 3.78 1.21
N ASP A 454 -17.47 4.06 2.28
CA ASP A 454 -16.58 3.10 2.91
C ASP A 454 -15.40 2.61 2.03
N VAL A 455 -14.80 1.48 2.40
CA VAL A 455 -13.64 0.88 1.71
C VAL A 455 -13.93 0.60 0.24
N LEU A 456 -15.11 0.04 -0.07
CA LEU A 456 -15.53 -0.24 -1.44
C LEU A 456 -15.61 1.05 -2.27
N GLY A 457 -16.19 2.12 -1.70
CA GLY A 457 -16.25 3.43 -2.33
C GLY A 457 -14.89 3.99 -2.68
N ARG A 458 -13.92 3.95 -1.75
CA ARG A 458 -12.56 4.44 -2.00
C ARG A 458 -11.80 3.59 -3.03
N LEU A 459 -11.99 2.26 -3.02
CA LEU A 459 -11.43 1.36 -4.04
C LEU A 459 -11.94 1.70 -5.44
N PHE A 460 -13.26 1.81 -5.61
CA PHE A 460 -13.87 2.12 -6.90
C PHE A 460 -13.76 3.60 -7.31
N ARG A 461 -13.48 4.51 -6.37
CA ARG A 461 -13.26 5.93 -6.66
C ARG A 461 -12.06 6.13 -7.59
N GLU A 462 -10.92 5.52 -7.30
CA GLU A 462 -9.73 5.62 -8.17
C GLU A 462 -10.03 5.04 -9.56
N PHE A 463 -10.77 3.92 -9.64
CA PHE A 463 -11.20 3.33 -10.91
C PHE A 463 -12.12 4.26 -11.71
N ALA A 464 -13.23 4.70 -11.12
CA ALA A 464 -14.27 5.48 -11.78
C ALA A 464 -13.77 6.85 -12.22
N ILE A 465 -12.96 7.51 -11.39
CA ILE A 465 -12.38 8.81 -11.73
C ILE A 465 -11.31 8.66 -12.81
N THR A 466 -10.43 7.66 -12.74
CA THR A 466 -9.43 7.40 -13.78
C THR A 466 -10.09 7.16 -15.15
N LEU A 467 -11.14 6.33 -15.17
CA LEU A 467 -11.92 6.07 -16.38
C LEU A 467 -12.59 7.35 -16.91
N SER A 468 -13.23 8.13 -16.03
CA SER A 468 -13.90 9.39 -16.38
C SER A 468 -12.93 10.43 -16.94
N VAL A 469 -11.75 10.58 -16.31
CA VAL A 469 -10.69 11.47 -16.78
C VAL A 469 -10.18 11.00 -18.14
N THR A 470 -10.01 9.69 -18.34
CA THR A 470 -9.57 9.16 -19.64
C THR A 470 -10.58 9.43 -20.75
N ILE A 471 -11.88 9.23 -20.47
CA ILE A 471 -12.97 9.53 -21.42
C ILE A 471 -13.01 11.03 -21.72
N LEU A 472 -12.84 11.89 -20.73
CA LEU A 472 -12.80 13.34 -20.93
C LEU A 472 -11.60 13.77 -21.79
N ILE A 473 -10.41 13.25 -21.50
CA ILE A 473 -9.20 13.53 -22.29
C ILE A 473 -9.35 12.96 -23.70
N SER A 474 -9.93 11.76 -23.87
CA SER A 474 -10.28 11.19 -25.16
C SER A 474 -11.16 12.13 -25.97
N ALA A 475 -12.24 12.64 -25.38
CA ALA A 475 -13.14 13.56 -26.07
C ALA A 475 -12.39 14.83 -26.52
N VAL A 476 -11.51 15.38 -25.67
CA VAL A 476 -10.65 16.51 -26.05
C VAL A 476 -9.74 16.15 -27.22
N VAL A 477 -9.04 15.02 -27.16
CA VAL A 477 -8.13 14.57 -28.24
C VAL A 477 -8.90 14.31 -29.53
N SER A 478 -10.06 13.64 -29.46
CA SER A 478 -10.92 13.31 -30.59
C SER A 478 -11.57 14.53 -31.24
N LEU A 479 -11.91 15.57 -30.48
CA LEU A 479 -12.44 16.82 -31.01
C LEU A 479 -11.35 17.78 -31.51
N THR A 480 -10.07 17.53 -31.23
CA THR A 480 -8.98 18.46 -31.57
C THR A 480 -7.95 17.84 -32.52
N LEU A 481 -7.22 16.83 -32.06
CA LEU A 481 -6.12 16.19 -32.79
C LEU A 481 -6.64 15.36 -33.96
N THR A 482 -7.65 14.52 -33.74
CA THR A 482 -8.18 13.59 -34.75
C THR A 482 -8.64 14.31 -36.02
N PRO A 483 -9.54 15.31 -35.99
CA PRO A 483 -9.97 16.00 -37.21
C PRO A 483 -8.86 16.82 -37.86
N MET A 484 -7.89 17.34 -37.09
CA MET A 484 -6.72 18.04 -37.63
C MET A 484 -5.81 17.07 -38.41
N MET A 485 -5.56 15.89 -37.86
CA MET A 485 -4.79 14.83 -38.54
C MET A 485 -5.54 14.32 -39.77
N CYS A 486 -6.87 14.11 -39.68
CA CYS A 486 -7.72 13.76 -40.82
C CYS A 486 -7.57 14.77 -41.97
N ALA A 487 -7.64 16.07 -41.69
CA ALA A 487 -7.53 17.12 -42.71
C ALA A 487 -6.19 17.13 -43.47
N ARG A 488 -5.13 16.55 -42.89
CA ARG A 488 -3.77 16.53 -43.47
C ARG A 488 -3.34 15.17 -44.02
N LEU A 489 -3.73 14.08 -43.36
CA LEU A 489 -3.23 12.73 -43.65
C LEU A 489 -4.20 11.92 -44.52
N LEU A 490 -5.51 12.17 -44.43
CA LEU A 490 -6.47 11.47 -45.28
C LEU A 490 -6.40 12.04 -46.71
N ARG A 491 -6.26 11.14 -47.67
CA ARG A 491 -6.27 11.45 -49.10
C ARG A 491 -7.33 10.61 -49.79
N HIS A 492 -7.97 11.19 -50.81
CA HIS A 492 -8.89 10.45 -51.66
C HIS A 492 -8.09 9.39 -52.43
N THR A 493 -8.32 8.12 -52.13
CA THR A 493 -7.65 7.00 -52.82
C THR A 493 -8.53 6.59 -53.99
N THR A 494 -8.01 6.68 -55.22
CA THR A 494 -8.77 6.37 -56.43
C THR A 494 -8.99 4.85 -56.51
N LYS A 495 -10.16 4.38 -56.97
CA LYS A 495 -10.51 2.94 -57.11
C LYS A 495 -9.48 2.10 -57.89
N ALA A 496 -8.62 2.73 -58.69
CA ALA A 496 -7.57 2.10 -59.47
C ALA A 496 -6.35 1.61 -58.64
N GLU A 497 -6.11 2.18 -57.46
CA GLU A 497 -4.92 1.88 -56.63
C GLU A 497 -5.14 0.76 -55.60
N GLN A 498 -6.33 0.15 -55.58
CA GLN A 498 -6.71 -0.86 -54.58
C GLN A 498 -6.24 -2.26 -54.97
N GLY A 499 -5.38 -2.86 -54.11
CA GLY A 499 -4.80 -4.20 -54.30
C GLY A 499 -5.81 -5.35 -54.27
N ARG A 500 -5.40 -6.56 -54.69
CA ARG A 500 -6.27 -7.76 -54.75
C ARG A 500 -6.90 -8.12 -53.41
N PHE A 501 -6.15 -8.05 -52.32
CA PHE A 501 -6.65 -8.31 -50.96
C PHE A 501 -7.73 -7.30 -50.54
N TYR A 502 -7.59 -6.04 -50.94
CA TYR A 502 -8.57 -4.98 -50.66
C TYR A 502 -9.92 -5.29 -51.31
N ARG A 503 -9.92 -5.74 -52.58
CA ARG A 503 -11.16 -6.05 -53.32
C ARG A 503 -11.89 -7.27 -52.77
N VAL A 504 -11.18 -8.38 -52.52
CA VAL A 504 -11.78 -9.58 -51.90
C VAL A 504 -12.34 -9.25 -50.52
N SER A 505 -11.56 -8.45 -49.76
CA SER A 505 -11.97 -7.80 -48.53
C SER A 505 -13.35 -7.13 -48.61
N GLN A 506 -13.43 -6.17 -49.52
CA GLN A 506 -14.60 -5.33 -49.77
C GLN A 506 -15.82 -6.17 -50.18
N GLU A 507 -15.65 -7.10 -51.11
CA GLU A 507 -16.74 -7.97 -51.57
C GLU A 507 -17.33 -8.84 -50.46
N LEU A 508 -16.48 -9.34 -49.55
CA LEU A 508 -16.92 -10.07 -48.35
C LEU A 508 -17.72 -9.16 -47.41
N PHE A 509 -17.25 -7.94 -47.18
CA PHE A 509 -17.96 -6.95 -46.35
C PHE A 509 -19.32 -6.58 -46.95
N ASP A 510 -19.37 -6.27 -48.25
CA ASP A 510 -20.60 -5.89 -48.95
C ASP A 510 -21.63 -7.04 -48.92
N ARG A 511 -21.18 -8.29 -49.06
CA ARG A 511 -22.04 -9.47 -48.91
C ARG A 511 -22.59 -9.60 -47.49
N THR A 512 -21.76 -9.40 -46.48
CA THR A 512 -22.18 -9.45 -45.07
C THR A 512 -23.18 -8.35 -44.74
N ILE A 513 -22.93 -7.11 -45.20
CA ILE A 513 -23.85 -5.97 -45.03
C ILE A 513 -25.19 -6.26 -45.74
N ALA A 514 -25.17 -6.79 -46.96
CA ALA A 514 -26.38 -7.14 -47.69
C ALA A 514 -27.15 -8.32 -47.06
N ALA A 515 -26.45 -9.28 -46.43
CA ALA A 515 -27.07 -10.34 -45.66
C ALA A 515 -27.71 -9.77 -44.37
N TYR A 516 -26.96 -8.95 -43.63
CA TYR A 516 -27.45 -8.27 -42.42
C TYR A 516 -28.69 -7.41 -42.72
N GLY A 517 -28.68 -6.64 -43.81
CA GLY A 517 -29.82 -5.83 -44.23
C GLY A 517 -31.07 -6.66 -44.50
N ARG A 518 -30.92 -7.83 -45.15
CA ARG A 518 -32.04 -8.76 -45.40
C ARG A 518 -32.59 -9.34 -44.09
N THR A 519 -31.72 -9.76 -43.18
CA THR A 519 -32.14 -10.30 -41.88
C THR A 519 -32.77 -9.23 -41.00
N LEU A 520 -32.23 -8.01 -41.00
CA LEU A 520 -32.79 -6.88 -40.26
C LEU A 520 -34.20 -6.53 -40.77
N GLN A 521 -34.39 -6.50 -42.10
CA GLN A 521 -35.71 -6.29 -42.68
C GLN A 521 -36.70 -7.36 -42.23
N TRP A 522 -36.28 -8.62 -42.14
CA TRP A 522 -37.12 -9.71 -41.64
C TRP A 522 -37.51 -9.51 -40.18
N VAL A 523 -36.56 -9.14 -39.31
CA VAL A 523 -36.80 -8.84 -37.89
C VAL A 523 -37.76 -7.64 -37.73
N LEU A 524 -37.53 -6.56 -38.47
CA LEU A 524 -38.38 -5.37 -38.44
C LEU A 524 -39.80 -5.65 -38.95
N ASN A 525 -39.95 -6.56 -39.91
CA ASN A 525 -41.28 -6.99 -40.36
C ASN A 525 -42.00 -7.89 -39.32
N HIS A 526 -41.26 -8.48 -38.37
CA HIS A 526 -41.79 -9.32 -37.29
C HIS A 526 -41.57 -8.66 -35.91
N GLN A 527 -41.74 -7.34 -35.82
CA GLN A 527 -41.61 -6.56 -34.58
C GLN A 527 -42.30 -7.18 -33.35
N PRO A 528 -43.59 -7.58 -33.38
CA PRO A 528 -44.26 -8.11 -32.19
C PRO A 528 -43.66 -9.45 -31.73
N ALA A 529 -43.28 -10.33 -32.66
CA ALA A 529 -42.61 -11.58 -32.32
C ALA A 529 -41.23 -11.32 -31.72
N THR A 530 -40.50 -10.34 -32.24
CA THR A 530 -39.17 -9.96 -31.74
C THR A 530 -39.26 -9.35 -30.34
N LEU A 531 -40.28 -8.53 -30.06
CA LEU A 531 -40.55 -8.01 -28.72
C LEU A 531 -40.91 -9.11 -27.73
N VAL A 532 -41.70 -10.11 -28.13
CA VAL A 532 -42.00 -11.28 -27.29
C VAL A 532 -40.72 -12.05 -26.95
N VAL A 533 -39.85 -12.28 -27.94
CA VAL A 533 -38.56 -12.92 -27.72
C VAL A 533 -37.72 -12.11 -26.72
N THR A 534 -37.64 -10.79 -26.91
CA THR A 534 -36.87 -9.88 -26.02
C THR A 534 -37.39 -9.89 -24.58
N VAL A 535 -38.68 -10.07 -24.36
CA VAL A 535 -39.26 -10.18 -23.01
C VAL A 535 -39.05 -11.58 -22.41
N SER A 536 -38.89 -12.60 -23.25
CA SER A 536 -38.74 -14.00 -22.83
C SER A 536 -37.31 -14.44 -22.48
N THR A 537 -36.31 -13.76 -23.02
CA THR A 537 -34.87 -13.91 -22.68
C THR A 537 -34.43 -12.84 -21.72
#